data_AF-A0A4U9W1N2-F1
#
_entry.id   AF-A0A4U9W1N2-F1
#
_cell.length_a   1.000
_cell.length_b   1.000
_cell.length_c   1.000
_cell.angle_alpha   90.00
_cell.angle_beta   90.00
_cell.angle_gamma   90.00
#
_symmetry.space_group_name_H-M   'P 1'
#
loop_
_entity.id
_entity.type
_entity.pdbx_description
1 polymer ?
#
loop_
_entity_poly.entity_id
_entity_poly.type
_entity_poly.pdbx_seq_one_letter_code
_entity_poly.pdbx_strand_id
1 'polypeptide(L)'
;MKARIVKQPLARIAMANLPALALSKNGSHFIVGKVEDERVLIQDLVAQKTKVLSMEEFSARYDGRLLVMTSRASIAQALNKFDFYLVYSRHG
;
A
#
# COMPACT_ATOMS: atom_id res chain seq x y z
N MET A 1 -3.49 -19.04 8.16
CA MET A 1 -3.07 -17.78 7.49
C MET A 1 -1.57 -17.85 7.24
N LYS A 2 -1.09 -17.51 6.03
CA LYS A 2 0.36 -17.40 5.76
C LYS A 2 0.65 -15.95 5.34
N ALA A 3 1.49 -15.29 6.12
CA ALA A 3 2.11 -14.03 5.76
C ALA A 3 3.58 -14.33 5.42
N ARG A 4 4.10 -13.73 4.35
CA ARG A 4 5.52 -13.83 4.02
C ARG A 4 6.07 -12.45 3.73
N ILE A 5 7.30 -12.21 4.17
CA ILE A 5 8.04 -11.02 3.78
C ILE A 5 8.72 -11.34 2.44
N VAL A 6 8.49 -10.48 1.45
CA VAL A 6 9.14 -10.54 0.15
C VAL A 6 9.93 -9.27 -0.08
N LYS A 7 11.10 -9.42 -0.71
CA LYS A 7 11.83 -8.29 -1.26
C LYS A 7 11.14 -7.91 -2.57
N GLN A 8 10.56 -6.73 -2.62
CA GLN A 8 9.87 -6.22 -3.80
C GLN A 8 10.56 -4.90 -4.19
N PRO A 9 11.39 -4.89 -5.25
CA PRO A 9 12.00 -3.67 -5.74
C PRO A 9 10.94 -2.62 -6.10
N LEU A 10 11.25 -1.34 -5.86
CA LEU A 10 10.40 -0.21 -6.22
C LEU A 10 9.93 -0.31 -7.68
N ALA A 11 10.83 -0.61 -8.61
CA ALA A 11 10.54 -0.74 -10.04
C ALA A 11 9.52 -1.84 -10.39
N ARG A 12 9.27 -2.80 -9.49
CA ARG A 12 8.31 -3.91 -9.69
C ARG A 12 7.13 -3.84 -8.73
N ILE A 13 6.95 -2.72 -8.02
CA ILE A 13 5.87 -2.56 -7.04
C ILE A 13 4.49 -2.74 -7.68
N ALA A 14 4.31 -2.29 -8.92
CA ALA A 14 3.08 -2.46 -9.70
C ALA A 14 2.75 -3.94 -10.02
N MET A 15 3.77 -4.82 -10.02
CA MET A 15 3.61 -6.26 -10.26
C MET A 15 3.40 -7.06 -8.96
N ALA A 16 3.41 -6.40 -7.81
CA ALA A 16 3.23 -7.06 -6.52
C ALA A 16 1.78 -7.55 -6.36
N ASN A 17 1.60 -8.59 -5.55
CA ASN A 17 0.26 -8.98 -5.09
C ASN A 17 -0.22 -7.95 -4.06
N LEU A 18 -1.00 -6.97 -4.52
CA LEU A 18 -1.62 -5.95 -3.69
C LEU A 18 -3.04 -6.36 -3.26
N PRO A 19 -3.56 -5.88 -2.12
CA PRO A 19 -2.88 -4.98 -1.17
C PRO A 19 -1.80 -5.69 -0.34
N ALA A 20 -0.72 -4.98 -0.02
CA ALA A 20 0.42 -5.49 0.75
C ALA A 20 0.94 -4.47 1.77
N LEU A 21 1.43 -4.93 2.93
CA LEU A 21 1.98 -4.05 3.96
C LEU A 21 3.45 -3.74 3.65
N ALA A 22 3.78 -2.47 3.45
CA ALA A 22 5.16 -2.01 3.33
C ALA A 22 5.84 -1.94 4.69
N LEU A 23 6.98 -2.61 4.80
CA LEU A 23 7.79 -2.62 6.01
C LEU A 23 8.81 -1.49 5.97
N SER A 24 8.62 -0.46 6.77
CA SER A 24 9.60 0.61 6.99
C SER A 24 10.49 0.28 8.18
N LYS A 25 11.79 0.57 8.10
CA LYS A 25 12.71 0.43 9.25
C LYS A 25 12.41 1.43 10.37
N ASN A 26 11.78 2.55 10.03
CA ASN A 26 11.48 3.63 10.97
C ASN A 26 10.13 3.44 11.68
N GLY A 27 9.48 2.27 11.54
CA GLY A 27 8.16 1.99 12.12
C GLY A 27 6.99 2.65 11.40
N SER A 28 7.24 3.52 10.41
CA SER A 28 6.22 4.15 9.56
C SER A 28 5.70 3.16 8.50
N HIS A 29 5.04 2.10 8.97
CA HIS A 29 4.42 1.10 8.11
C HIS A 29 3.17 1.65 7.44
N PHE A 30 2.93 1.25 6.20
CA PHE A 30 1.75 1.63 5.43
C PHE A 30 1.32 0.49 4.52
N ILE A 31 0.04 0.43 4.18
CA ILE A 31 -0.48 -0.59 3.26
C ILE A 31 -0.46 -0.01 1.87
N VAL A 32 0.19 -0.69 0.93
CA VAL A 32 0.12 -0.39 -0.49
C VAL A 32 -1.15 -1.02 -1.03
N GLY A 33 -2.10 -0.20 -1.45
CA GLY A 33 -3.40 -0.64 -1.96
C GLY A 33 -3.38 -0.86 -3.46
N LYS A 34 -2.90 0.14 -4.21
CA LYS A 34 -2.85 0.14 -5.67
C LYS A 34 -1.66 0.96 -6.16
N VAL A 35 -1.12 0.59 -7.31
CA VAL A 35 -0.14 1.39 -8.06
C VAL A 35 -0.75 1.64 -9.44
N GLU A 36 -0.84 2.90 -9.84
CA GLU A 36 -1.38 3.32 -11.13
C GLU A 36 -0.47 4.39 -11.70
N ASP A 37 0.07 4.16 -12.89
CA ASP A 37 0.99 5.10 -13.54
C ASP A 37 2.16 5.45 -12.59
N GLU A 38 2.41 6.72 -12.32
CA GLU A 38 3.43 7.20 -11.36
C GLU A 38 2.87 7.49 -9.96
N ARG A 39 1.70 6.93 -9.63
CA ARG A 39 1.02 7.17 -8.35
C ARG A 39 0.79 5.88 -7.58
N VAL A 40 1.00 5.96 -6.27
CA VAL A 40 0.79 4.85 -5.36
C VAL A 40 -0.26 5.24 -4.35
N LEU A 41 -1.35 4.47 -4.33
CA LEU A 41 -2.37 4.56 -3.30
C LEU A 41 -1.87 3.78 -2.08
N ILE A 42 -1.67 4.49 -0.98
CA ILE A 42 -1.33 3.89 0.30
C ILE A 42 -2.41 4.18 1.34
N GLN A 43 -2.45 3.34 2.36
CA GLN A 43 -3.07 3.64 3.63
C GLN A 43 -1.97 3.88 4.66
N ASP A 44 -1.94 5.09 5.18
CA ASP A 44 -1.09 5.45 6.29
C ASP A 44 -1.68 4.87 7.58
N LEU A 45 -0.91 4.04 8.29
CA LEU A 45 -1.35 3.41 9.54
C LEU A 45 -1.24 4.35 10.74
N VAL A 46 -0.38 5.37 10.66
CA VAL A 46 -0.18 6.36 11.74
C VAL A 46 -1.32 7.38 11.71
N ALA A 47 -1.59 7.95 10.54
CA ALA A 47 -2.65 8.92 10.33
C ALA A 47 -4.04 8.27 10.16
N GLN A 48 -4.10 6.94 10.01
CA GLN A 48 -5.32 6.17 9.71
C GLN A 48 -6.08 6.74 8.50
N LYS A 49 -5.36 7.26 7.51
CA LYS A 49 -5.94 7.81 6.27
C LYS A 49 -5.34 7.23 4.99
N THR A 50 -6.18 7.09 3.99
CA THR A 50 -5.77 6.82 2.61
C THR A 50 -5.09 8.05 2.01
N LYS A 51 -3.95 7.87 1.36
CA LYS A 51 -3.19 8.92 0.67
C LYS A 51 -2.74 8.42 -0.69
N VAL A 52 -2.79 9.29 -1.69
CA VAL A 52 -2.12 9.07 -2.97
C VAL A 52 -0.76 9.74 -2.89
N LEU A 53 0.30 8.98 -3.14
CA LEU A 53 1.67 9.48 -3.20
C LEU A 53 2.15 9.43 -4.65
N SER A 54 2.98 10.39 -5.04
CA SER A 54 3.82 10.25 -6.23
C SER A 54 4.84 9.13 -6.01
N MET A 55 5.38 8.58 -7.10
CA MET A 55 6.39 7.54 -7.03
C MET A 55 7.65 7.98 -6.26
N GLU A 56 8.02 9.26 -6.37
CA GLU A 56 9.12 9.86 -5.61
C GLU A 56 8.86 9.86 -4.09
N GLU A 57 7.68 10.35 -3.68
CA GLU A 57 7.23 10.35 -2.28
C GLU A 57 7.15 8.93 -1.70
N PHE A 58 6.70 7.98 -2.52
CA PHE A 58 6.66 6.58 -2.14
C PHE A 58 8.07 6.01 -1.98
N SER A 59 8.97 6.28 -2.93
CA SER A 59 10.37 5.84 -2.91
C SER A 59 11.10 6.31 -1.65
N ALA A 60 10.85 7.55 -1.21
CA ALA A 60 11.44 8.09 0.02
C ALA A 60 11.03 7.33 1.29
N ARG A 61 9.85 6.70 1.30
CA ARG A 61 9.32 5.97 2.47
C ARG A 61 9.49 4.45 2.36
N TYR A 62 9.71 3.94 1.17
CA TYR A 62 9.68 2.51 0.87
C TYR A 62 11.06 1.85 0.93
N ASP A 63 11.22 0.87 1.81
CA ASP A 63 12.50 0.18 2.05
C ASP A 63 12.69 -1.09 1.17
N GLY A 64 11.83 -1.33 0.18
CA GLY A 64 11.96 -2.48 -0.72
C GLY A 64 11.43 -3.81 -0.17
N ARG A 65 10.66 -3.77 0.93
CA ARG A 65 10.12 -4.96 1.60
C ARG A 65 8.61 -4.87 1.78
N LEU A 66 7.91 -5.92 1.35
CA LEU A 66 6.48 -6.09 1.54
C LEU A 66 6.21 -7.33 2.39
N LEU A 67 5.27 -7.20 3.32
CA LEU A 67 4.58 -8.34 3.90
C LEU A 67 3.34 -8.60 3.04
N VAL A 68 3.41 -9.66 2.24
CA VAL A 68 2.28 -10.12 1.42
C VAL A 68 1.52 -11.20 2.18
N MET A 69 0.19 -11.06 2.22
CA MET A 69 -0.70 -12.05 2.81
C MET A 69 -1.47 -12.72 1.66
N THR A 70 -1.51 -14.06 1.63
CA THR A 70 -2.10 -14.80 0.50
C THR A 70 -3.59 -15.13 0.67
N SER A 71 -4.31 -14.46 1.58
CA SER A 71 -5.75 -14.67 1.77
C SER A 71 -6.55 -13.43 1.38
N ARG A 72 -7.06 -13.40 0.14
CA ARG A 72 -7.87 -12.28 -0.37
C ARG A 72 -9.12 -12.03 0.47
N ALA A 73 -9.79 -13.09 0.94
CA ALA A 73 -11.00 -12.98 1.77
C ALA A 73 -10.71 -12.40 3.16
N SER A 74 -9.59 -12.77 3.79
CA SER A 74 -9.25 -12.27 5.12
C SER A 74 -8.71 -10.84 5.10
N ILE A 75 -8.00 -10.45 4.03
CA ILE A 75 -7.53 -9.09 3.85
C ILE A 75 -8.68 -8.18 3.45
N ALA A 76 -9.55 -8.59 2.52
CA ALA A 76 -10.74 -7.80 2.19
C ALA A 76 -11.65 -7.59 3.41
N GLN A 77 -11.75 -8.56 4.32
CA GLN A 77 -12.54 -8.43 5.55
C GLN A 77 -11.84 -7.57 6.64
N ALA A 78 -10.51 -7.68 6.80
CA ALA A 78 -9.73 -6.79 7.66
C ALA A 78 -9.62 -5.35 7.11
N LEU A 79 -9.70 -5.23 5.78
CA LEU A 79 -9.72 -3.99 5.03
C LEU A 79 -11.15 -3.59 4.59
N ASN A 80 -12.21 -4.19 5.14
CA ASN A 80 -13.60 -3.84 4.80
C ASN A 80 -14.03 -2.47 5.38
N LYS A 81 -13.06 -1.67 5.83
CA LYS A 81 -13.17 -0.23 6.13
C LYS A 81 -12.49 0.66 5.07
N PHE A 82 -11.93 0.07 4.01
CA PHE A 82 -11.23 0.77 2.94
C PHE A 82 -12.21 1.09 1.82
N ASP A 83 -13.30 1.76 2.17
CA ASP A 83 -14.34 2.13 1.22
C ASP A 83 -13.85 3.30 0.35
N PHE A 84 -13.96 3.11 -0.96
CA PHE A 84 -13.26 3.83 -2.02
C PHE A 84 -13.92 5.16 -2.45
N TYR A 85 -14.82 5.75 -1.67
CA TYR A 85 -15.80 6.66 -2.28
C TYR A 85 -15.44 8.14 -2.45
N LEU A 86 -14.28 8.65 -1.99
CA LEU A 86 -14.12 10.12 -2.01
C LEU A 86 -12.69 10.65 -2.22
N VAL A 87 -11.96 10.15 -3.23
CA VAL A 87 -10.71 10.82 -3.68
C VAL A 87 -10.68 11.04 -5.19
N TYR A 88 -11.84 11.34 -5.80
CA TYR A 88 -11.89 11.82 -7.19
C TYR A 88 -12.80 13.03 -7.42
N SER A 89 -13.41 13.60 -6.38
CA SER A 89 -14.26 14.78 -6.53
C SER A 89 -13.76 15.90 -5.64
N ARG A 90 -12.69 16.57 -6.09
CA ARG A 90 -12.23 17.92 -5.72
C ARG A 90 -10.94 18.24 -6.48
N HIS A 91 -11.05 18.44 -7.79
CA HIS A 91 -10.35 19.45 -8.57
C HIS A 91 -10.66 19.23 -10.05
N GLY A 92 -11.43 20.14 -10.65
CA GLY A 92 -11.76 20.19 -12.07
C GLY A 92 -13.26 20.28 -12.29
#